data_AF-A0A7S1F7H3-F1
#
_entry.id   AF-A0A7S1F7H3-F1
#
_cell.length_a   1.000
_cell.length_b   1.000
_cell.length_c   1.000
_cell.angle_alpha   90.00
_cell.angle_beta   90.00
_cell.angle_gamma   90.00
#
_symmetry.space_group_name_H-M   'P 1'
#
loop_
_entity.id
_entity.type
_entity.pdbx_description
1 polymer ?
#
loop_
_entity_poly.entity_id
_entity_poly.type
_entity_poly.pdbx_seq_one_letter_code
_entity_poly.pdbx_strand_id
1 'polypeptide(L)'
;ILAQAVSAKEPSLSFDGGSPFASSLVMCGMATSPDLEFWCSNAWIDIWAGAPLDLPQPGTAAALVRAALKPGTSVNFPQITEICERLVAAPSETPLTVRLLVSTICDAHTPVRKKLKALTISNEMMYDDEIVRSFQFTDGLREALSTLRCTRDSGLGAAVDDNIRMLATEIEKSCFRMAVGRSPMMPAPPAPQFNPTARDNAAPGNQPPSREADWFSR
;
A
#
# COMPACT_ATOMS: atom_id res chain seq x y z
N ILE A 1 11.80 -49.10 67.36
CA ILE A 1 11.89 -49.42 65.90
C ILE A 1 12.50 -48.18 65.24
N LEU A 2 13.81 -47.98 65.36
CA LEU A 2 14.89 -48.36 64.41
C LEU A 2 14.85 -47.59 63.07
N ALA A 3 15.72 -46.57 63.00
CA ALA A 3 16.55 -46.05 61.92
C ALA A 3 16.33 -46.52 60.47
N GLN A 4 16.46 -45.60 59.50
CA GLN A 4 17.73 -45.37 58.76
C GLN A 4 17.58 -44.30 57.67
N ALA A 5 18.59 -43.43 57.61
CA ALA A 5 18.92 -42.58 56.48
C ALA A 5 19.70 -43.39 55.43
N VAL A 6 19.48 -43.13 54.14
CA VAL A 6 20.33 -43.63 53.06
C VAL A 6 20.78 -42.47 52.18
N SER A 7 22.11 -42.40 52.07
CA SER A 7 22.95 -41.53 51.26
C SER A 7 23.35 -42.27 49.99
N ALA A 8 23.33 -41.60 48.83
CA ALA A 8 24.13 -41.94 47.64
C ALA A 8 24.18 -40.70 46.74
N LYS A 9 25.31 -39.96 46.68
CA LYS A 9 26.53 -40.20 45.89
C LYS A 9 26.36 -39.73 44.44
N GLU A 10 26.83 -38.51 44.18
CA GLU A 10 27.02 -37.94 42.85
C GLU A 10 28.13 -38.67 42.07
N PRO A 11 27.96 -38.82 40.74
CA PRO A 11 29.08 -39.11 39.85
C PRO A 11 29.66 -37.80 39.29
N SER A 12 30.90 -37.51 39.69
CA SER A 12 31.80 -36.60 38.99
C SER A 12 32.23 -37.21 37.65
N LEU A 13 31.81 -36.60 36.53
CA LEU A 13 32.36 -36.88 35.20
C LEU A 13 33.17 -35.67 34.73
N SER A 14 34.48 -35.84 34.77
CA SER A 14 35.48 -35.03 34.08
C SER A 14 35.29 -35.14 32.57
N PHE A 15 35.22 -34.01 31.86
CA PHE A 15 35.34 -33.98 30.40
C PHE A 15 36.47 -33.02 30.02
N ASP A 16 37.57 -33.62 29.58
CA ASP A 16 38.72 -32.94 28.99
C ASP A 16 38.43 -32.57 27.52
N GLY A 17 38.91 -31.38 27.15
CA GLY A 17 39.40 -30.95 25.84
C GLY A 17 38.85 -31.54 24.54
N GLY A 18 38.23 -30.69 23.72
CA GLY A 18 38.09 -30.94 22.29
C GLY A 18 37.09 -30.06 21.53
N SER A 19 37.43 -28.79 21.31
CA SER A 19 36.93 -28.01 20.14
C SER A 19 37.96 -28.22 19.02
N PRO A 20 37.63 -28.39 17.71
CA PRO A 20 36.61 -27.62 17.01
C PRO A 20 35.87 -28.41 15.90
N PHE A 21 34.57 -28.65 16.06
CA PHE A 21 33.73 -28.94 14.91
C PHE A 21 32.68 -27.84 14.77
N ALA A 22 32.97 -26.94 13.83
CA ALA A 22 32.01 -26.08 13.18
C ALA A 22 30.91 -26.97 12.57
N SER A 23 29.88 -27.26 13.37
CA SER A 23 28.62 -27.72 12.83
C SER A 23 27.96 -26.52 12.20
N SER A 24 28.05 -26.48 10.87
CA SER A 24 27.19 -25.65 10.02
C SER A 24 25.79 -25.66 10.58
N LEU A 25 25.40 -24.53 11.16
CA LEU A 25 24.01 -24.19 11.37
C LEU A 25 23.43 -24.03 9.96
N VAL A 26 23.05 -25.14 9.34
CA VAL A 26 22.08 -25.14 8.26
C VAL A 26 20.82 -24.61 8.92
N MET A 27 20.66 -23.29 8.89
CA MET A 27 19.37 -22.64 9.06
C MET A 27 18.48 -23.29 8.02
N CYS A 28 17.76 -24.32 8.45
CA CYS A 28 16.66 -24.91 7.72
C CYS A 28 15.77 -23.72 7.39
N GLY A 29 15.76 -23.34 6.11
CA GLY A 29 14.88 -22.29 5.63
C GLY A 29 13.48 -22.72 6.03
N MET A 30 12.94 -22.04 7.05
CA MET A 30 11.55 -22.18 7.44
C MET A 30 10.77 -21.74 6.22
N ALA A 31 10.41 -22.72 5.39
CA ALA A 31 9.40 -22.54 4.37
C ALA A 31 8.20 -21.99 5.14
N THR A 32 7.92 -20.71 4.93
CA THR A 32 6.70 -20.06 5.42
C THR A 32 5.57 -20.84 4.77
N SER A 33 5.06 -21.85 5.48
CA SER A 33 4.00 -22.69 4.95
C SER A 33 2.82 -21.78 4.64
N PRO A 34 2.30 -21.78 3.40
CA PRO A 34 1.17 -20.94 3.01
C PRO A 34 -0.08 -21.22 3.88
N ASP A 35 -0.13 -22.36 4.57
CA ASP A 35 -1.20 -22.70 5.49
C ASP A 35 -1.22 -21.81 6.75
N LEU A 36 -0.09 -21.28 7.22
CA LEU A 36 -0.04 -20.44 8.43
C LEU A 36 -0.53 -19.00 8.20
N GLU A 37 -0.49 -18.49 6.97
CA GLU A 37 -1.01 -17.14 6.66
C GLU A 37 -2.54 -17.07 6.75
N PHE A 38 -3.24 -18.20 6.69
CA PHE A 38 -4.70 -18.28 6.84
C PHE A 38 -5.14 -18.07 8.30
N TRP A 39 -4.43 -18.67 9.26
CA TRP A 39 -4.79 -18.65 10.70
C TRP A 39 -4.53 -17.30 11.39
N CYS A 40 -3.68 -16.45 10.81
CA CYS A 40 -3.26 -15.18 11.41
C CYS A 40 -4.07 -13.96 10.93
N SER A 41 -5.17 -14.14 10.21
CA SER A 41 -5.98 -13.02 9.71
C SER A 41 -7.21 -12.75 10.58
N ASN A 42 -7.65 -11.50 10.67
CA ASN A 42 -8.91 -11.14 11.37
C ASN A 42 -10.15 -11.88 10.84
N ALA A 43 -10.10 -12.41 9.61
CA ALA A 43 -11.16 -13.28 9.07
C ALA A 43 -11.32 -14.59 9.85
N TRP A 44 -10.27 -15.07 10.52
CA TRP A 44 -10.35 -16.22 11.41
C TRP A 44 -11.17 -15.91 12.66
N ILE A 45 -11.05 -14.72 13.22
CA ILE A 45 -11.82 -14.30 14.41
C ILE A 45 -13.31 -14.24 14.07
N ASP A 46 -13.68 -13.73 12.90
CA ASP A 46 -15.07 -13.68 12.43
C ASP A 46 -15.68 -15.08 12.26
N ILE A 47 -14.91 -16.03 11.72
CA ILE A 47 -15.33 -17.45 11.61
C ILE A 47 -15.64 -18.03 13.00
N TRP A 48 -14.78 -17.80 13.99
CA TRP A 48 -14.99 -18.32 15.35
C TRP A 48 -16.09 -17.58 16.12
N ALA A 49 -16.33 -16.31 15.81
CA ALA A 49 -17.41 -15.53 16.39
C ALA A 49 -18.80 -15.89 15.82
N GLY A 50 -18.87 -16.78 14.82
CA GLY A 50 -20.12 -17.13 14.13
C GLY A 50 -20.66 -15.99 13.26
N ALA A 51 -19.83 -14.98 12.95
CA ALA A 51 -20.20 -13.92 12.05
C ALA A 51 -20.22 -14.46 10.62
N PRO A 52 -21.28 -14.22 9.83
CA PRO A 52 -21.27 -14.55 8.41
C PRO A 52 -20.08 -13.86 7.76
N LEU A 53 -19.18 -14.64 7.16
CA LEU A 53 -18.13 -14.08 6.34
C LEU A 53 -18.79 -13.45 5.11
N ASP A 54 -18.79 -12.12 5.05
CA ASP A 54 -19.09 -11.40 3.81
C ASP A 54 -17.96 -11.70 2.82
N LEU A 55 -18.13 -12.79 2.09
CA LEU A 55 -17.33 -13.10 0.92
C LEU A 55 -17.80 -12.17 -0.21
N PRO A 56 -16.92 -11.33 -0.77
CA PRO A 56 -17.29 -10.49 -1.89
C PRO A 56 -17.72 -11.39 -3.04
N GLN A 57 -18.82 -11.00 -3.67
CA GLN A 57 -19.36 -11.75 -4.80
C GLN A 57 -18.33 -11.82 -5.93
N PRO A 58 -18.20 -12.95 -6.63
CA PRO A 58 -17.32 -13.06 -7.80
C PRO A 58 -17.62 -11.94 -8.81
N GLY A 59 -16.59 -11.36 -9.43
CA GLY A 59 -16.72 -10.27 -10.40
C GLY A 59 -16.84 -8.86 -9.78
N THR A 60 -16.83 -8.74 -8.46
CA THR A 60 -16.72 -7.43 -7.78
C THR A 60 -15.27 -6.98 -7.63
N ALA A 61 -15.03 -5.68 -7.51
CA ALA A 61 -13.71 -5.10 -7.24
C ALA A 61 -13.10 -5.67 -5.95
N ALA A 62 -13.92 -5.84 -4.91
CA ALA A 62 -13.47 -6.46 -3.66
C ALA A 62 -13.02 -7.93 -3.85
N ALA A 63 -13.68 -8.69 -4.72
CA ALA A 63 -13.26 -10.04 -5.06
C ALA A 63 -11.94 -10.06 -5.85
N LEU A 64 -11.75 -9.12 -6.79
CA LEU A 64 -10.50 -8.94 -7.52
C LEU A 64 -9.34 -8.59 -6.58
N VAL A 65 -9.54 -7.65 -5.65
CA VAL A 65 -8.54 -7.32 -4.62
C VAL A 65 -8.23 -8.54 -3.75
N ARG A 66 -9.23 -9.30 -3.29
CA ARG A 66 -8.98 -10.53 -2.53
C ARG A 66 -8.13 -11.52 -3.31
N ALA A 67 -8.40 -11.70 -4.60
CA ALA A 67 -7.60 -12.57 -5.47
C ALA A 67 -6.15 -12.06 -5.59
N ALA A 68 -5.96 -10.76 -5.80
CA ALA A 68 -4.64 -10.13 -5.87
C ALA A 68 -3.83 -10.25 -4.55
N LEU A 69 -4.51 -10.22 -3.41
CA LEU A 69 -3.90 -10.34 -2.08
C LEU A 69 -3.60 -11.78 -1.64
N LYS A 70 -3.93 -12.80 -2.43
CA LYS A 70 -3.63 -14.20 -2.09
C LYS A 70 -2.11 -14.45 -1.93
N PRO A 71 -1.71 -15.41 -1.09
CA PRO A 71 -0.32 -15.86 -1.04
C PRO A 71 0.14 -16.39 -2.41
N GLY A 72 1.41 -16.19 -2.75
CA GLY A 72 2.00 -16.71 -3.99
C GLY A 72 1.62 -15.98 -5.30
N THR A 73 0.60 -15.11 -5.29
CA THR A 73 0.31 -14.25 -6.46
C THR A 73 1.27 -13.06 -6.50
N SER A 74 1.52 -12.51 -7.68
CA SER A 74 2.06 -11.15 -7.82
C SER A 74 0.92 -10.20 -8.14
N VAL A 75 1.05 -8.94 -7.74
CA VAL A 75 0.16 -7.87 -8.21
C VAL A 75 0.85 -7.25 -9.42
N ASN A 76 0.21 -7.32 -10.58
CA ASN A 76 0.72 -6.74 -11.82
C ASN A 76 -0.20 -5.63 -12.32
N PHE A 77 0.29 -4.88 -13.31
CA PHE A 77 -0.44 -3.75 -13.87
C PHE A 77 -1.83 -4.15 -14.42
N PRO A 78 -1.99 -5.21 -15.24
CA PRO A 78 -3.32 -5.63 -15.71
C PRO A 78 -4.34 -5.86 -14.59
N GLN A 79 -3.95 -6.51 -13.48
CA GLN A 79 -4.86 -6.74 -12.36
C GLN A 79 -5.27 -5.44 -11.66
N ILE A 80 -4.33 -4.51 -11.48
CA ILE A 80 -4.64 -3.21 -10.88
C ILE A 80 -5.56 -2.40 -11.79
N THR A 81 -5.26 -2.38 -13.10
CA THR A 81 -6.10 -1.73 -14.10
C THR A 81 -7.52 -2.28 -14.07
N GLU A 82 -7.70 -3.60 -14.03
CA GLU A 82 -9.02 -4.25 -13.94
C GLU A 82 -9.78 -3.83 -12.68
N ILE A 83 -9.10 -3.73 -11.52
CA ILE A 83 -9.70 -3.24 -10.27
C ILE A 83 -10.16 -1.79 -10.43
N CYS A 84 -9.31 -0.90 -10.96
CA CYS A 84 -9.63 0.51 -11.15
C CYS A 84 -10.79 0.70 -12.15
N GLU A 85 -10.76 0.02 -13.30
CA GLU A 85 -11.84 0.05 -14.29
C GLU A 85 -13.16 -0.44 -13.70
N ARG A 86 -13.13 -1.49 -12.87
CA ARG A 86 -14.32 -2.01 -12.18
C ARG A 86 -14.93 -0.97 -11.23
N LEU A 87 -14.11 -0.26 -10.47
CA LEU A 87 -14.57 0.77 -9.53
C LEU A 87 -15.14 1.99 -10.27
N VAL A 88 -14.55 2.37 -11.40
CA VAL A 88 -15.13 3.39 -12.30
C VAL A 88 -16.49 2.93 -12.84
N ALA A 89 -16.62 1.66 -13.23
CA ALA A 89 -17.86 1.10 -13.76
C ALA A 89 -18.95 0.86 -12.68
N ALA A 90 -18.57 0.63 -11.42
CA ALA A 90 -19.47 0.47 -10.30
C ALA A 90 -18.95 1.14 -9.00
N PRO A 91 -19.11 2.47 -8.88
CA PRO A 91 -18.62 3.23 -7.72
C PRO A 91 -19.22 2.78 -6.38
N SER A 92 -20.39 2.13 -6.39
CA SER A 92 -20.99 1.52 -5.19
C SER A 92 -20.12 0.44 -4.54
N GLU A 93 -19.16 -0.13 -5.25
CA GLU A 93 -18.21 -1.13 -4.72
C GLU A 93 -17.01 -0.51 -3.99
N THR A 94 -16.79 0.80 -4.12
CA THR A 94 -15.65 1.53 -3.54
C THR A 94 -15.57 1.36 -2.02
N PRO A 95 -16.63 1.58 -1.22
CA PRO A 95 -16.49 1.54 0.24
C PRO A 95 -16.04 0.17 0.77
N LEU A 96 -16.59 -0.92 0.19
CA LEU A 96 -16.21 -2.28 0.58
C LEU A 96 -14.77 -2.60 0.18
N THR A 97 -14.36 -2.18 -1.03
CA THR A 97 -13.01 -2.42 -1.56
C THR A 97 -11.96 -1.67 -0.74
N VAL A 98 -12.21 -0.39 -0.44
CA VAL A 98 -11.34 0.44 0.40
C VAL A 98 -11.25 -0.14 1.80
N ARG A 99 -12.38 -0.49 2.44
CA ARG A 99 -12.37 -1.11 3.77
C ARG A 99 -11.53 -2.39 3.81
N LEU A 100 -11.59 -3.21 2.75
CA LEU A 100 -10.78 -4.43 2.65
C LEU A 100 -9.27 -4.13 2.56
N LEU A 101 -8.87 -3.15 1.74
CA LEU A 101 -7.47 -2.72 1.63
C LEU A 101 -6.97 -2.14 2.96
N VAL A 102 -7.74 -1.24 3.57
CA VAL A 102 -7.38 -0.60 4.85
C VAL A 102 -7.29 -1.63 5.97
N SER A 103 -8.23 -2.57 6.08
CA SER A 103 -8.16 -3.64 7.08
C SER A 103 -6.89 -4.48 6.93
N THR A 104 -6.46 -4.75 5.70
CA THR A 104 -5.20 -5.48 5.40
C THR A 104 -3.97 -4.66 5.82
N ILE A 105 -4.00 -3.34 5.63
CA ILE A 105 -2.91 -2.42 6.01
C ILE A 105 -2.81 -2.28 7.54
N CYS A 106 -3.94 -2.12 8.21
CA CYS A 106 -4.05 -1.87 9.65
C CYS A 106 -3.79 -3.12 10.50
N ASP A 107 -4.09 -4.31 10.01
CA ASP A 107 -3.92 -5.56 10.76
C ASP A 107 -2.44 -5.83 11.11
N ALA A 108 -2.12 -5.90 12.40
CA ALA A 108 -0.77 -6.13 12.91
C ALA A 108 -0.21 -7.51 12.52
N HIS A 109 -1.07 -8.50 12.27
CA HIS A 109 -0.68 -9.86 11.95
C HIS A 109 -0.59 -10.14 10.45
N THR A 110 -1.06 -9.21 9.61
CA THR A 110 -0.97 -9.36 8.17
C THR A 110 0.50 -9.35 7.70
N PRO A 111 0.94 -10.36 6.91
CA PRO A 111 2.30 -10.45 6.40
C PRO A 111 2.72 -9.21 5.60
N VAL A 112 3.98 -8.79 5.76
CA VAL A 112 4.52 -7.57 5.13
C VAL A 112 4.36 -7.59 3.60
N ARG A 113 4.54 -8.75 2.95
CA ARG A 113 4.32 -8.90 1.49
C ARG A 113 2.87 -8.57 1.10
N LYS A 114 1.89 -8.99 1.90
CA LYS A 114 0.47 -8.73 1.65
C LYS A 114 0.13 -7.26 1.90
N LYS A 115 0.72 -6.63 2.92
CA LYS A 115 0.63 -5.17 3.12
C LYS A 115 1.19 -4.39 1.93
N LEU A 116 2.36 -4.79 1.41
CA LEU A 116 2.96 -4.15 0.25
C LEU A 116 2.02 -4.21 -0.97
N LYS A 117 1.42 -5.37 -1.26
CA LYS A 117 0.41 -5.50 -2.32
C LYS A 117 -0.77 -4.55 -2.12
N ALA A 118 -1.31 -4.48 -0.91
CA ALA A 118 -2.42 -3.60 -0.58
C ALA A 118 -2.03 -2.12 -0.76
N LEU A 119 -0.81 -1.74 -0.37
CA LEU A 119 -0.27 -0.39 -0.59
C LEU A 119 -0.12 -0.08 -2.08
N THR A 120 0.39 -1.01 -2.89
CA THR A 120 0.52 -0.81 -4.34
C THR A 120 -0.84 -0.60 -4.99
N ILE A 121 -1.84 -1.46 -4.70
CA ILE A 121 -3.21 -1.30 -5.22
C ILE A 121 -3.79 0.04 -4.77
N SER A 122 -3.67 0.37 -3.47
CA SER A 122 -4.19 1.62 -2.91
C SER A 122 -3.57 2.84 -3.58
N ASN A 123 -2.26 2.84 -3.85
CA ASN A 123 -1.56 3.95 -4.49
C ASN A 123 -2.11 4.24 -5.91
N GLU A 124 -2.35 3.22 -6.71
CA GLU A 124 -2.95 3.39 -8.05
C GLU A 124 -4.41 3.85 -7.99
N MET A 125 -5.11 3.63 -6.87
CA MET A 125 -6.46 4.13 -6.68
C MET A 125 -6.51 5.61 -6.24
N MET A 126 -5.39 6.20 -5.82
CA MET A 126 -5.34 7.59 -5.33
C MET A 126 -5.57 8.65 -6.41
N TYR A 127 -5.67 8.27 -7.68
CA TYR A 127 -5.98 9.20 -8.78
C TYR A 127 -7.45 9.62 -8.81
N ASP A 128 -8.34 8.91 -8.12
CA ASP A 128 -9.77 9.22 -8.04
C ASP A 128 -10.14 9.89 -6.72
N ASP A 129 -10.66 11.12 -6.79
CA ASP A 129 -11.01 11.93 -5.61
C ASP A 129 -12.10 11.29 -4.74
N GLU A 130 -13.05 10.54 -5.31
CA GLU A 130 -14.08 9.83 -4.54
C GLU A 130 -13.46 8.68 -3.74
N ILE A 131 -12.55 7.94 -4.36
CA ILE A 131 -11.80 6.88 -3.68
C ILE A 131 -10.94 7.46 -2.56
N VAL A 132 -10.23 8.57 -2.79
CA VAL A 132 -9.43 9.25 -1.75
C VAL A 132 -10.31 9.64 -0.57
N ARG A 133 -11.51 10.19 -0.79
CA ARG A 133 -12.45 10.49 0.30
C ARG A 133 -12.84 9.22 1.06
N SER A 134 -13.11 8.11 0.37
CA SER A 134 -13.41 6.84 1.05
C SER A 134 -12.25 6.36 1.95
N PHE A 135 -10.99 6.53 1.52
CA PHE A 135 -9.84 6.21 2.36
C PHE A 135 -9.74 7.14 3.58
N GLN A 136 -9.99 8.45 3.41
CA GLN A 136 -9.98 9.43 4.50
C GLN A 136 -10.95 9.11 5.62
N PHE A 137 -12.12 8.56 5.28
CA PHE A 137 -13.18 8.20 6.24
C PHE A 137 -13.01 6.80 6.86
N THR A 138 -11.95 6.05 6.53
CA THR A 138 -11.74 4.71 7.10
C THR A 138 -10.81 4.78 8.30
N ASP A 139 -11.28 4.32 9.46
CA ASP A 139 -10.58 4.38 10.73
C ASP A 139 -9.25 3.62 10.74
N GLY A 140 -8.27 4.14 11.50
CA GLY A 140 -6.98 3.51 11.74
C GLY A 140 -5.97 3.60 10.60
N LEU A 141 -6.38 4.05 9.40
CA LEU A 141 -5.51 4.14 8.24
C LEU A 141 -4.32 5.07 8.49
N ARG A 142 -4.55 6.25 9.08
CA ARG A 142 -3.50 7.25 9.30
C ARG A 142 -2.40 6.72 10.22
N GLU A 143 -2.79 6.08 11.32
CA GLU A 143 -1.89 5.48 12.31
C GLU A 143 -1.11 4.31 11.69
N ALA A 144 -1.78 3.48 10.90
CA ALA A 144 -1.14 2.37 10.19
C ALA A 144 -0.11 2.86 9.15
N LEU A 145 -0.44 3.90 8.37
CA LEU A 145 0.50 4.51 7.42
C LEU A 145 1.70 5.13 8.13
N SER A 146 1.48 5.83 9.25
CA SER A 146 2.57 6.37 10.09
C SER A 146 3.52 5.27 10.56
N THR A 147 2.98 4.14 11.00
CA THR A 147 3.77 2.96 11.41
C THR A 147 4.56 2.39 10.21
N LEU A 148 3.92 2.21 9.06
CA LEU A 148 4.54 1.63 7.87
C LEU A 148 5.64 2.54 7.29
N ARG A 149 5.52 3.86 7.42
CA ARG A 149 6.58 4.82 7.07
C ARG A 149 7.86 4.65 7.90
N CYS A 150 7.78 3.98 9.04
CA CYS A 150 8.93 3.67 9.89
C CYS A 150 9.51 2.27 9.63
N THR A 151 8.98 1.50 8.68
CA THR A 151 9.40 0.11 8.42
C THR A 151 10.90 0.00 8.10
N ARG A 152 11.59 -0.90 8.80
CA ARG A 152 12.98 -1.33 8.58
C ARG A 152 13.10 -2.80 8.97
N ASP A 153 14.09 -3.48 8.40
CA ASP A 153 14.49 -4.84 8.75
C ASP A 153 13.33 -5.84 8.71
N SER A 154 12.42 -5.72 7.72
CA SER A 154 11.24 -6.59 7.59
C SER A 154 11.56 -8.06 7.25
N GLY A 155 12.84 -8.37 7.02
CA GLY A 155 13.30 -9.67 6.52
C GLY A 155 13.12 -9.86 5.01
N LEU A 156 12.59 -8.86 4.29
CA LEU A 156 12.36 -8.92 2.83
C LEU A 156 13.42 -8.16 2.00
N GLY A 157 14.36 -7.50 2.67
CA GLY A 157 15.43 -6.70 2.07
C GLY A 157 15.13 -5.21 2.01
N ALA A 158 16.19 -4.40 2.04
CA ALA A 158 16.09 -2.93 2.15
C ALA A 158 15.24 -2.29 1.03
N ALA A 159 15.34 -2.79 -0.21
CA ALA A 159 14.54 -2.28 -1.33
C ALA A 159 13.03 -2.44 -1.12
N VAL A 160 12.60 -3.54 -0.48
CA VAL A 160 11.19 -3.76 -0.15
C VAL A 160 10.73 -2.80 0.96
N ASP A 161 11.56 -2.61 1.98
CA ASP A 161 11.27 -1.65 3.06
C ASP A 161 11.16 -0.23 2.52
N ASP A 162 12.04 0.16 1.59
CA ASP A 162 12.01 1.46 0.93
C ASP A 162 10.70 1.66 0.16
N ASN A 163 10.25 0.64 -0.59
CA ASN A 163 8.98 0.68 -1.30
C ASN A 163 7.77 0.84 -0.35
N ILE A 164 7.76 0.13 0.78
CA ILE A 164 6.68 0.26 1.77
C ILE A 164 6.59 1.69 2.29
N ARG A 165 7.73 2.29 2.64
CA ARG A 165 7.76 3.66 3.17
C ARG A 165 7.36 4.70 2.15
N MET A 166 7.83 4.52 0.92
CA MET A 166 7.51 5.40 -0.20
C MET A 166 6.00 5.37 -0.48
N LEU A 167 5.41 4.19 -0.67
CA LEU A 167 3.97 4.06 -0.90
C LEU A 167 3.13 4.56 0.26
N ALA A 168 3.50 4.22 1.51
CA ALA A 168 2.78 4.70 2.68
C ALA A 168 2.81 6.23 2.80
N THR A 169 3.94 6.85 2.43
CA THR A 169 4.09 8.31 2.39
C THR A 169 3.19 8.92 1.31
N GLU A 170 3.16 8.37 0.10
CA GLU A 170 2.33 8.91 -0.98
C GLU A 170 0.83 8.78 -0.68
N ILE A 171 0.38 7.66 -0.14
CA ILE A 171 -1.03 7.49 0.27
C ILE A 171 -1.39 8.48 1.39
N GLU A 172 -0.52 8.66 2.40
CA GLU A 172 -0.77 9.62 3.47
C GLU A 172 -0.85 11.06 2.92
N LYS A 173 0.02 11.42 1.97
CA LYS A 173 -0.03 12.74 1.33
C LYS A 173 -1.35 12.92 0.56
N SER A 174 -1.77 11.93 -0.22
CA SER A 174 -3.00 12.00 -1.01
C SER A 174 -4.25 12.08 -0.12
N CYS A 175 -4.31 11.31 0.95
CA CYS A 175 -5.46 11.29 1.85
C CYS A 175 -5.47 12.47 2.83
N PHE A 176 -4.33 12.83 3.41
CA PHE A 176 -4.34 13.60 4.66
C PHE A 176 -3.55 14.89 4.65
N ARG A 177 -2.78 15.18 3.60
CA ARG A 177 -2.32 16.55 3.43
C ARG A 177 -3.54 17.37 3.02
N MET A 178 -3.88 18.32 3.88
CA MET A 178 -4.74 19.43 3.51
C MET A 178 -4.24 19.96 2.17
N ALA A 179 -5.16 20.20 1.24
CA ALA A 179 -4.89 20.85 -0.03
C ALA A 179 -4.38 22.29 0.23
N VAL A 180 -3.15 22.42 0.71
CA VAL A 180 -2.41 23.67 0.73
C VAL A 180 -2.02 23.91 -0.73
N GLY A 181 -2.97 24.33 -1.56
CA GLY A 181 -2.70 24.83 -2.90
C GLY A 181 -3.30 24.08 -4.09
N ARG A 182 -4.14 23.05 -3.93
CA ARG A 182 -5.16 22.81 -4.99
C ARG A 182 -6.25 23.84 -4.78
N SER A 183 -5.92 25.10 -5.09
CA SER A 183 -6.94 26.11 -5.34
C SER A 183 -7.92 25.44 -6.30
N PRO A 184 -9.24 25.44 -6.01
CA PRO A 184 -10.21 25.06 -7.01
C PRO A 184 -9.80 25.85 -8.24
N MET A 185 -9.51 25.15 -9.34
CA MET A 185 -9.44 25.83 -10.61
C MET A 185 -10.84 26.38 -10.78
N MET A 186 -11.06 27.60 -10.27
CA MET A 186 -12.28 28.32 -10.53
C MET A 186 -12.43 28.25 -12.04
N PRO A 187 -13.60 27.84 -12.56
CA PRO A 187 -13.83 27.90 -13.98
C PRO A 187 -13.42 29.30 -14.40
N ALA A 188 -12.49 29.37 -15.35
CA ALA A 188 -11.94 30.64 -15.81
C ALA A 188 -13.12 31.61 -15.97
N PRO A 189 -13.05 32.83 -15.39
CA PRO A 189 -14.12 33.80 -15.55
C PRO A 189 -14.44 33.86 -17.05
N PRO A 190 -15.73 33.81 -17.43
CA PRO A 190 -16.10 33.80 -18.83
C PRO A 190 -15.37 34.95 -19.50
N ALA A 191 -14.58 34.62 -20.53
CA ALA A 191 -13.82 35.63 -21.25
C ALA A 191 -14.75 36.81 -21.56
N PRO A 192 -14.33 38.06 -21.30
CA PRO A 192 -15.16 39.21 -21.60
C PRO A 192 -15.61 39.09 -23.05
N GLN A 193 -16.92 38.95 -23.24
CA GLN A 193 -17.51 38.90 -24.57
C GLN A 193 -17.25 40.25 -25.22
N PHE A 194 -16.18 40.30 -26.01
CA PHE A 194 -15.82 41.46 -26.79
C PHE A 194 -16.87 41.58 -27.90
N ASN A 195 -17.91 42.38 -27.68
CA ASN A 195 -18.85 42.77 -28.72
C ASN A 195 -18.11 43.65 -29.73
N PRO A 196 -17.84 43.20 -30.97
CA PRO A 196 -17.17 44.00 -31.96
C PRO A 196 -18.22 44.83 -32.69
N THR A 197 -18.65 45.92 -32.06
CA THR A 197 -19.40 46.98 -32.74
C THR A 197 -18.83 48.33 -32.36
N ALA A 198 -17.77 48.72 -33.06
CA ALA A 198 -17.55 50.08 -33.52
C ALA A 198 -16.32 50.07 -34.44
N ARG A 199 -16.60 50.00 -35.75
CA ARG A 199 -15.77 50.65 -36.76
C ARG A 199 -15.47 52.07 -36.28
N ASP A 200 -14.20 52.45 -36.24
CA ASP A 200 -13.83 53.76 -36.74
C ASP A 200 -12.40 53.76 -37.26
N ASN A 201 -12.29 54.40 -38.42
CA ASN A 201 -11.16 54.50 -39.33
C ASN A 201 -10.02 55.34 -38.74
N ALA A 202 -8.76 54.87 -38.82
CA ALA A 202 -7.61 55.75 -39.00
C ALA A 202 -6.30 55.01 -39.40
N ALA A 203 -5.88 55.28 -40.63
CA ALA A 203 -4.51 55.43 -41.16
C ALA A 203 -3.47 54.27 -41.13
N PRO A 204 -2.72 54.07 -42.24
CA PRO A 204 -1.61 53.12 -42.34
C PRO A 204 -0.29 53.78 -41.90
N GLY A 205 0.54 53.06 -41.14
CA GLY A 205 1.83 53.58 -40.73
C GLY A 205 2.78 52.53 -40.16
N ASN A 206 3.74 52.14 -41.00
CA ASN A 206 5.09 51.66 -40.67
C ASN A 206 5.26 50.28 -40.03
N GLN A 207 5.50 49.32 -40.92
CA GLN A 207 6.08 48.01 -40.67
C GLN A 207 7.62 48.13 -40.52
N PRO A 208 8.22 47.76 -39.37
CA PRO A 208 9.65 47.54 -39.26
C PRO A 208 10.04 46.10 -39.66
N PRO A 209 11.29 45.89 -40.14
CA PRO A 209 11.70 44.67 -40.81
C PRO A 209 12.01 43.51 -39.87
N SER A 210 11.73 42.32 -40.39
CA SER A 210 12.09 40.99 -39.90
C SER A 210 13.57 40.90 -39.51
N ARG A 211 13.83 40.46 -38.27
CA ARG A 211 15.11 39.86 -37.89
C ARG A 211 14.90 38.36 -37.75
N GLU A 212 15.16 37.64 -38.85
CA GLU A 212 15.63 36.26 -38.79
C GLU A 212 16.92 36.26 -37.95
N ALA A 213 16.93 35.44 -36.89
CA ALA A 213 18.14 35.09 -36.19
C ALA A 213 18.34 33.58 -36.39
N ASP A 214 19.32 33.28 -37.23
CA ASP A 214 20.01 31.99 -37.35
C ASP A 214 20.51 31.53 -35.97
N TRP A 215 20.08 30.34 -35.52
CA TRP A 215 20.56 29.72 -34.28
C TRP A 215 21.04 28.27 -34.45
N PHE A 216 21.46 27.84 -35.64
CA PHE A 216 22.10 26.53 -35.79
C PHE A 216 23.49 26.61 -36.43
N SER A 217 24.51 26.65 -35.57
CA SER A 217 25.84 26.09 -35.86
C SER A 217 26.64 25.93 -34.56
N ARG A 218 26.60 24.73 -33.97
CA ARG A 218 27.76 23.88 -33.62
C ARG A 218 27.33 22.68 -32.78
#